data_AF-A0AAU4BPU0-F1
#
_entry.id   AF-A0AAU4BPU0-F1
#
_cell.length_a   1.000
_cell.length_b   1.000
_cell.length_c   1.000
_cell.angle_alpha   90.00
_cell.angle_beta   90.00
_cell.angle_gamma   90.00
#
_symmetry.space_group_name_H-M   'P 1'
#
loop_
_entity.id
_entity.type
_entity.pdbx_description
1 polymer ?
#
loop_
_entity_poly.entity_id
_entity_poly.type
_entity_poly.pdbx_seq_one_letter_code
_entity_poly.pdbx_strand_id
1 'polypeptide(L)'
;MGGHLACGLPVLNAAHGHGLRIRVTLRDGAPVLECWDPSPELPRASSAGLDALSGRGLAIVAAYAKDTGVRPSANGVGKIVWALMPGGDRAPAP
;
A
#
# COMPACT_ATOMS: atom_id res chain seq x y z
N MET A 1 19.26 22.17 -7.03
CA MET A 1 18.94 21.88 -5.61
C MET A 1 17.84 20.84 -5.59
N GLY A 2 18.20 19.55 -5.59
CA GLY A 2 17.25 18.43 -5.66
C GLY A 2 16.99 17.88 -4.27
N GLY A 3 15.79 18.12 -3.74
CA GLY A 3 15.35 17.61 -2.45
C GLY A 3 15.25 16.08 -2.51
N HIS A 4 16.18 15.39 -1.84
CA HIS A 4 16.11 13.96 -1.61
C HIS A 4 15.03 13.73 -0.54
N LEU A 5 13.79 13.47 -0.97
CA LEU A 5 12.73 13.02 -0.08
C LEU A 5 13.17 11.68 0.50
N ALA A 6 13.53 11.69 1.77
CA ALA A 6 13.98 10.51 2.49
C ALA A 6 12.85 9.45 2.49
N CYS A 7 13.08 8.36 1.77
CA CYS A 7 12.27 7.16 1.78
C CYS A 7 12.52 6.42 3.12
N GLY A 8 11.90 6.88 4.19
CA GLY A 8 11.82 6.10 5.43
C GLY A 8 10.98 4.84 5.20
N LEU A 9 11.41 3.70 5.73
CA LEU A 9 10.65 2.45 5.74
C LEU A 9 9.91 2.34 7.08
N PRO A 10 8.66 2.82 7.21
CA PRO A 10 7.88 2.53 8.41
C PRO A 10 7.57 1.04 8.48
N VAL A 11 7.82 0.45 9.65
CA VAL A 11 7.34 -0.88 10.00
C VAL A 11 6.10 -0.70 10.87
N LEU A 12 4.97 -1.22 10.43
CA LEU A 12 3.71 -1.23 11.18
C LEU A 12 3.46 -2.66 11.65
N ASN A 13 3.15 -2.86 12.93
CA ASN A 13 2.78 -4.19 13.41
C ASN A 13 1.35 -4.51 12.95
N ALA A 14 1.18 -5.51 12.10
CA ALA A 14 -0.13 -6.15 11.90
C ALA A 14 -0.33 -7.24 12.96
N ALA A 15 -1.37 -8.08 12.81
CA ALA A 15 -1.77 -9.14 13.74
C ALA A 15 -0.60 -9.68 14.58
N HIS A 16 -0.79 -9.74 15.90
CA HIS A 16 0.24 -9.97 16.93
C HIS A 16 1.48 -10.73 16.44
N GLY A 17 2.63 -10.04 16.41
CA GLY A 17 3.95 -10.65 16.17
C GLY A 17 4.51 -10.51 14.75
N HIS A 18 3.75 -9.97 13.79
CA HIS A 18 4.22 -9.82 12.41
C HIS A 18 4.37 -8.34 12.00
N GLY A 19 5.61 -7.90 11.81
CA GLY A 19 5.92 -6.57 11.28
C GLY A 19 5.60 -6.51 9.79
N LEU A 20 4.73 -5.58 9.38
CA LEU A 20 4.56 -5.18 8.00
C LEU A 20 5.59 -4.10 7.67
N ARG A 21 6.26 -4.23 6.52
CA ARG A 21 7.07 -3.14 5.99
C ARG A 21 6.24 -2.39 4.98
N ILE A 22 6.17 -1.07 5.08
CA ILE A 22 5.54 -0.23 4.05
C ILE A 22 6.61 0.59 3.33
N ARG A 23 6.47 0.72 2.02
CA ARG A 23 7.22 1.65 1.19
C ARG A 23 6.26 2.49 0.37
N VAL A 24 6.59 3.78 0.23
CA VAL A 24 5.91 4.69 -0.69
C VAL A 24 6.93 5.17 -1.71
N THR A 25 6.61 5.04 -3.00
CA THR A 25 7.45 5.55 -4.09
C THR A 25 6.61 6.40 -5.04
N LEU A 26 7.27 7.25 -5.84
CA LEU A 26 6.62 7.92 -6.96
C LEU A 26 6.98 7.19 -8.26
N ARG A 27 5.97 6.90 -9.09
CA ARG A 27 6.07 6.33 -10.43
C ARG A 27 5.28 7.25 -11.36
N ASP A 28 5.96 7.88 -12.32
CA ASP A 28 5.33 8.78 -13.30
C ASP A 28 4.43 9.86 -12.67
N GLY A 29 4.86 10.42 -11.53
CA GLY A 29 4.12 11.43 -10.79
C GLY A 29 3.00 10.91 -9.89
N ALA A 30 2.75 9.59 -9.88
CA ALA A 30 1.74 8.95 -9.04
C ALA A 30 2.36 8.18 -7.85
N PRO A 31 1.79 8.28 -6.63
CA PRO A 31 2.24 7.46 -5.50
C PRO A 31 1.92 5.97 -5.71
N VAL A 32 2.88 5.11 -5.40
CA VAL A 32 2.70 3.66 -5.28
C VAL A 32 3.02 3.26 -3.85
N LEU A 33 2.01 2.71 -3.18
CA LEU A 33 2.15 2.11 -1.85
C LEU A 33 2.44 0.63 -2.02
N GLU A 34 3.42 0.13 -1.27
CA GLU A 34 3.78 -1.28 -1.23
C GLU A 34 3.85 -1.73 0.23
N CYS A 35 3.19 -2.84 0.54
CA CYS A 35 3.18 -3.45 1.85
C CYS A 35 3.73 -4.88 1.74
N TRP A 36 4.85 -5.15 2.40
CA TRP A 36 5.36 -6.51 2.56
C TRP A 36 4.70 -7.13 3.78
N ASP A 37 4.00 -8.23 3.53
CA ASP A 37 3.36 -9.04 4.55
C ASP A 37 4.03 -10.43 4.52
N PRO A 38 4.62 -10.90 5.64
CA PRO A 38 5.23 -12.22 5.70
C PRO A 38 4.21 -13.36 5.52
N SER A 39 2.92 -13.11 5.72
CA SER A 39 1.87 -14.07 5.43
C SER A 39 1.71 -14.27 3.91
N PRO A 40 1.65 -15.51 3.42
CA PRO A 40 1.35 -15.79 2.01
C PRO A 40 -0.15 -15.62 1.68
N GLU A 41 -1.02 -15.47 2.68
CA GLU A 41 -2.46 -15.42 2.48
C GLU A 41 -2.88 -14.21 1.67
N LEU A 42 -3.68 -14.41 0.62
CA LEU A 42 -4.17 -13.30 -0.19
C LEU A 42 -5.17 -12.43 0.59
N PRO A 43 -5.16 -11.10 0.40
CA PRO A 43 -6.18 -10.23 0.97
C PRO A 43 -7.58 -10.67 0.53
N ARG A 44 -8.48 -10.86 1.49
CA ARG A 44 -9.87 -11.26 1.24
C ARG A 44 -10.80 -10.08 1.48
N ALA A 45 -11.56 -9.70 0.45
CA ALA A 45 -12.61 -8.71 0.60
C ALA A 45 -13.64 -9.20 1.63
N SER A 46 -14.12 -8.27 2.46
CA SER A 46 -15.18 -8.52 3.44
C SER A 46 -16.35 -7.60 3.14
N SER A 47 -17.58 -8.12 3.21
CA SER A 47 -18.81 -7.32 3.19
C SER A 47 -19.00 -6.65 4.55
N ALA A 48 -18.22 -5.61 4.80
CA ALA A 48 -18.36 -4.80 5.99
C ALA A 48 -19.53 -3.82 5.84
N GLY A 49 -20.41 -3.77 6.85
CA GLY A 49 -21.51 -2.79 6.90
C GLY A 49 -20.99 -1.35 7.02
N LEU A 50 -21.87 -0.38 6.78
CA LEU A 50 -21.50 1.04 6.80
C LEU A 50 -20.92 1.49 8.15
N ASP A 51 -21.40 0.93 9.26
CA ASP A 51 -20.94 1.27 10.61
C ASP A 51 -19.81 0.35 11.13
N ALA A 52 -19.34 -0.60 10.32
CA ALA A 52 -18.33 -1.56 10.74
C ALA A 52 -16.95 -0.90 10.91
N LEU A 53 -16.34 -1.05 12.09
CA LEU A 53 -15.01 -0.48 12.36
C LEU A 53 -13.85 -1.28 11.76
N SER A 54 -14.13 -2.46 11.19
CA SER A 54 -13.15 -3.35 10.57
C SER A 54 -13.66 -3.91 9.24
N GLY A 55 -12.79 -4.55 8.47
CA GLY A 55 -13.15 -5.22 7.21
C GLY A 55 -13.35 -4.31 5.99
N ARG A 56 -13.38 -2.98 6.16
CA ARG A 56 -13.57 -2.02 5.04
C ARG A 56 -12.32 -1.72 4.22
N GLY A 57 -11.14 -2.11 4.71
CA GLY A 57 -9.85 -1.68 4.13
C GLY A 57 -9.72 -1.94 2.63
N LEU A 58 -10.06 -3.15 2.17
CA LEU A 58 -9.98 -3.48 0.74
C LEU A 58 -11.02 -2.75 -0.11
N ALA A 59 -12.23 -2.52 0.41
CA ALA A 59 -13.25 -1.74 -0.29
C ALA A 59 -12.80 -0.29 -0.48
N ILE A 60 -12.16 0.30 0.55
CA ILE A 60 -11.59 1.65 0.48
C ILE A 60 -10.47 1.70 -0.55
N VAL A 61 -9.54 0.73 -0.54
CA VAL A 61 -8.45 0.67 -1.52
C VAL A 61 -9.00 0.52 -2.94
N ALA A 62 -9.96 -0.38 -3.16
CA ALA A 62 -10.58 -0.60 -4.47
C ALA A 62 -11.31 0.65 -4.99
N ALA A 63 -11.92 1.45 -4.10
CA ALA A 63 -12.62 2.67 -4.48
C ALA A 63 -11.67 3.83 -4.83
N TYR A 64 -10.47 3.86 -4.26
CA TYR A 64 -9.57 5.02 -4.36
C TYR A 64 -8.35 4.79 -5.26
N ALA A 65 -7.80 3.58 -5.29
CA ALA A 65 -6.63 3.26 -6.11
C ALA A 65 -7.01 3.24 -7.61
N LYS A 66 -6.08 3.70 -8.46
CA LYS A 66 -6.17 3.53 -9.92
C LYS A 66 -5.98 2.08 -10.33
N ASP A 67 -5.09 1.39 -9.61
CA ASP A 67 -4.80 -0.02 -9.81
C ASP A 67 -4.25 -0.62 -8.51
N THR A 68 -4.41 -1.94 -8.34
CA THR A 68 -3.93 -2.66 -7.17
C THR A 68 -3.66 -4.11 -7.50
N GLY A 69 -2.75 -4.73 -6.76
CA GLY A 69 -2.50 -6.15 -6.91
C GLY A 69 -1.68 -6.74 -5.79
N VAL A 70 -1.39 -8.03 -5.97
CA VAL A 70 -0.57 -8.82 -5.06
C VAL A 70 0.48 -9.55 -5.89
N ARG A 71 1.71 -9.60 -5.38
CA ARG A 71 2.78 -10.42 -5.97
C ARG A 71 3.62 -11.08 -4.89
N PRO A 72 4.28 -12.22 -5.17
CA PRO A 72 5.23 -12.81 -4.24
C PRO A 72 6.36 -11.83 -3.87
N SER A 73 6.85 -11.91 -2.64
CA SER A 73 8.04 -11.16 -2.25
C SER A 73 9.28 -11.74 -2.94
N ALA A 74 10.22 -10.88 -3.35
CA ALA A 74 11.44 -11.28 -4.06
C ALA A 74 12.36 -12.18 -3.22
N ASN A 75 12.24 -12.16 -1.89
CA ASN A 75 12.97 -13.04 -0.98
C ASN A 75 12.27 -14.40 -0.74
N GLY A 76 11.17 -14.68 -1.45
CA GLY A 76 10.39 -15.92 -1.32
C GLY A 76 9.53 -16.02 -0.05
N VAL A 77 9.53 -15.01 0.82
CA VAL A 77 8.76 -15.01 2.07
C VAL A 77 7.59 -14.05 1.97
N GLY A 78 6.39 -14.60 2.04
CA GLY A 78 5.15 -13.83 2.03
C GLY A 78 4.86 -13.13 0.70
N LYS A 79 4.21 -11.98 0.78
CA LYS A 79 3.67 -11.25 -0.37
C LYS A 79 3.96 -9.76 -0.29
N ILE A 80 3.81 -9.09 -1.42
CA ILE A 80 3.73 -7.64 -1.55
C ILE A 80 2.33 -7.30 -2.06
N VAL A 81 1.56 -6.58 -1.25
CA VAL A 81 0.33 -5.92 -1.70
C VAL A 81 0.72 -4.52 -2.15
N TRP A 82 0.23 -4.10 -3.32
CA TRP A 82 0.54 -2.78 -3.86
C TRP A 82 -0.71 -2.05 -4.34
N ALA A 83 -0.67 -0.72 -4.28
CA ALA A 83 -1.73 0.14 -4.78
C ALA A 83 -1.10 1.36 -5.48
N LEU A 84 -1.49 1.58 -6.73
CA LEU A 84 -1.21 2.80 -7.47
C LEU A 84 -2.30 3.81 -7.15
N MET A 85 -1.92 4.93 -6.54
CA MET A 85 -2.84 5.98 -6.16
C MET A 85 -3.00 7.00 -7.29
N PRO A 86 -4.09 7.79 -7.28
CA PRO A 86 -4.14 8.99 -8.09
C PRO A 86 -2.90 9.86 -7.85
N GLY A 87 -2.29 10.33 -8.93
CA GLY A 87 -1.24 11.34 -8.85
C GLY A 87 -1.85 12.65 -8.38
N GLY A 88 -1.09 13.45 -7.64
CA GLY A 88 -1.49 14.83 -7.40
C GLY A 88 -1.33 15.65 -8.67
N ASP A 89 -2.19 16.64 -8.88
CA ASP A 89 -1.91 17.72 -9.81
C ASP A 89 -0.72 18.50 -9.24
N ARG A 90 0.51 18.10 -9.61
CA ARG A 90 1.63 19.01 -9.45
C ARG A 90 1.46 20.05 -10.55
N ALA A 91 0.91 21.20 -10.19
CA ALA A 91 1.07 22.40 -11.02
C ALA A 91 2.57 22.50 -11.38
N PRO A 92 2.92 22.76 -12.65
CA PRO A 92 4.32 22.94 -13.02
C PRO A 92 4.92 24.01 -12.10
N ALA A 93 6.13 23.75 -11.60
CA ALA A 93 6.84 24.75 -10.83
C ALA A 93 6.96 26.04 -11.67
N PRO A 94 6.80 27.23 -11.07
CA PRO A 94 6.91 28.50 -11.79
C PRO A 94 8.28 28.68 -12.44
#